data_AF-A0A517T206-F1
#
_entry.id   AF-A0A517T206-F1
#
_cell.length_a   1.000
_cell.length_b   1.000
_cell.length_c   1.000
_cell.angle_alpha   90.00
_cell.angle_beta   90.00
_cell.angle_gamma   90.00
#
_symmetry.space_group_name_H-M   'P 1'
#
loop_
_entity.id
_entity.type
_entity.pdbx_description
1 polymer ?
#
loop_
_entity_poly.entity_id
_entity_poly.type
_entity_poly.pdbx_seq_one_letter_code
_entity_poly.pdbx_strand_id
1 'polypeptide(L)'
;MHANDIAFGIEIETHMPGNDRTPIGGYHNGLPVAWLPAGCKAERDGSIRTPAGRKPCEFVSPVLRGREGLQSVETAVDAIKDRGARVNESCGLHYAVMTIMWSR
;
A
#
# COMPACT_ATOMS: atom_id res chain seq x y z
N MET A 1 -1.81 18.76 19.83
CA MET A 1 -1.94 17.77 18.73
C MET A 1 -1.94 16.39 19.37
N HIS A 2 -3.04 15.64 19.27
CA HIS A 2 -3.03 14.23 19.69
C HIS A 2 -2.62 13.37 18.50
N ALA A 3 -1.89 12.29 18.75
CA ALA A 3 -1.42 11.38 17.69
C ALA A 3 -2.57 10.83 16.84
N ASN A 4 -3.78 10.73 17.41
CA ASN A 4 -4.98 10.28 16.70
C ASN A 4 -5.48 11.27 15.63
N ASP A 5 -5.10 12.55 15.73
CA ASP A 5 -5.53 13.59 14.81
C ASP A 5 -4.58 13.75 13.60
N ILE A 6 -3.48 12.98 13.57
CA ILE A 6 -2.54 12.98 12.45
C ILE A 6 -3.10 12.09 11.35
N ALA A 7 -3.29 12.66 10.16
CA ALA A 7 -3.61 11.89 8.97
C ALA A 7 -2.31 11.41 8.31
N PHE A 8 -2.36 10.23 7.71
CA PHE A 8 -1.23 9.70 6.95
C PHE A 8 -1.68 8.80 5.82
N GLY A 9 -0.81 8.62 4.83
CA GLY A 9 -0.93 7.59 3.79
C GLY A 9 0.33 6.73 3.77
N ILE A 10 0.19 5.46 3.38
CA ILE A 10 1.28 4.52 3.22
C ILE A 10 1.25 3.93 1.81
N GLU A 11 2.42 3.81 1.21
CA GLU A 11 2.64 3.06 -0.04
C GLU A 11 3.66 1.96 0.25
N ILE A 12 3.27 0.71 -0.03
CA ILE A 12 4.07 -0.48 0.24
C ILE A 12 4.47 -1.10 -1.10
N GLU A 13 5.71 -0.93 -1.49
CA GLU A 13 6.23 -1.56 -2.70
C GLU A 13 6.56 -3.02 -2.47
N THR A 14 6.16 -3.87 -3.41
CA THR A 14 6.41 -5.30 -3.37
C THR A 14 6.58 -5.86 -4.78
N HIS A 15 7.01 -7.12 -4.87
CA HIS A 15 6.76 -7.95 -6.03
C HIS A 15 5.85 -9.13 -5.65
N MET A 16 4.79 -9.32 -6.43
CA MET A 16 3.80 -10.40 -6.30
C MET A 16 4.18 -11.61 -7.16
N PRO A 17 3.72 -12.83 -6.83
CA PRO A 17 3.79 -13.96 -7.76
C PRO A 17 3.16 -13.59 -9.10
N GLY A 18 3.78 -13.98 -10.22
CA GLY A 18 3.31 -13.61 -11.55
C GLY A 18 1.93 -14.18 -11.91
N ASN A 19 1.54 -15.29 -11.26
CA ASN A 19 0.22 -15.92 -11.40
C ASN A 19 -0.85 -15.38 -10.43
N ASP A 20 -0.49 -14.48 -9.51
CA ASP A 20 -1.47 -13.84 -8.65
C ASP A 20 -2.40 -12.93 -9.48
N ARG A 21 -3.68 -12.86 -9.09
CA ARG A 21 -4.74 -12.16 -9.84
C ARG A 21 -5.12 -10.79 -9.29
N THR A 22 -4.32 -10.24 -8.37
CA THR A 22 -4.52 -8.88 -7.86
C THR A 22 -4.58 -7.90 -9.03
N PRO A 23 -5.64 -7.08 -9.13
CA PRO A 23 -5.74 -6.04 -10.14
C PRO A 23 -4.69 -4.96 -9.85
N ILE A 24 -3.88 -4.61 -10.85
CA ILE A 24 -2.83 -3.60 -10.70
C ILE A 24 -3.05 -2.52 -11.76
N GLY A 25 -3.27 -1.30 -11.29
CA GLY A 25 -3.53 -0.13 -12.13
C GLY A 25 -2.27 0.46 -12.77
N GLY A 26 -2.44 1.62 -13.41
CA GLY A 26 -1.31 2.42 -13.89
C GLY A 26 -0.64 3.18 -12.74
N TYR A 27 0.52 3.79 -13.04
CA TYR A 27 1.20 4.69 -12.11
C TYR A 27 0.31 5.89 -11.76
N HIS A 28 0.12 6.17 -10.46
CA HIS A 28 -0.84 7.13 -9.91
C HIS A 28 -2.30 6.91 -10.34
N ASN A 29 -2.62 5.70 -10.80
CA ASN A 29 -3.95 5.31 -11.26
C ASN A 29 -4.25 3.86 -10.87
N GLY A 30 -4.09 3.58 -9.57
CA GLY A 30 -4.29 2.27 -8.97
C GLY A 30 -5.70 1.72 -9.12
N LEU A 31 -5.79 0.39 -9.14
CA LEU A 31 -7.07 -0.32 -9.14
C LEU A 31 -7.43 -0.77 -7.72
N PRO A 32 -8.73 -0.77 -7.34
CA PRO A 32 -9.15 -1.22 -6.02
C PRO A 32 -8.80 -2.68 -5.74
N VAL A 33 -8.35 -2.96 -4.52
CA VAL A 33 -7.99 -4.31 -4.08
C VAL A 33 -9.00 -4.81 -3.06
N ALA A 34 -10.00 -5.58 -3.54
CA ALA A 34 -11.15 -5.98 -2.73
C ALA A 34 -10.83 -6.87 -1.50
N TRP A 35 -9.64 -7.47 -1.46
CA TRP A 35 -9.19 -8.33 -0.35
C TRP A 35 -8.32 -7.60 0.67
N LEU A 36 -8.09 -6.29 0.48
CA LEU A 36 -7.43 -5.41 1.44
C LEU A 36 -8.47 -4.56 2.19
N PRO A 37 -8.05 -3.86 3.27
CA PRO A 37 -8.88 -2.84 3.89
C PRO A 37 -9.47 -1.86 2.87
N ALA A 38 -10.69 -1.40 3.15
CA ALA A 38 -11.45 -0.58 2.22
C ALA A 38 -10.66 0.68 1.78
N GLY A 39 -10.65 0.93 0.47
CA GLY A 39 -9.95 2.07 -0.13
C GLY A 39 -8.51 1.79 -0.57
N CYS A 40 -7.92 0.64 -0.19
CA CYS A 40 -6.61 0.26 -0.69
C CYS A 40 -6.63 -0.03 -2.20
N LYS A 41 -5.55 0.39 -2.86
CA LYS A 41 -5.33 0.19 -4.29
C LYS A 41 -4.01 -0.51 -4.54
N ALA A 42 -3.87 -1.07 -5.75
CA ALA A 42 -2.60 -1.56 -6.25
C ALA A 42 -2.24 -0.86 -7.56
N GLU A 43 -0.99 -0.40 -7.64
CA GLU A 43 -0.45 0.39 -8.74
C GLU A 43 0.82 -0.25 -9.29
N ARG A 44 1.16 0.08 -10.54
CA ARG A 44 2.49 -0.22 -11.08
C ARG A 44 3.45 0.87 -10.64
N ASP A 45 4.58 0.44 -10.10
CA ASP A 45 5.76 1.29 -9.94
C ASP A 45 6.91 0.73 -10.79
N GLY A 46 7.53 1.62 -11.58
CA GLY A 46 8.59 1.25 -12.53
C GLY A 46 9.98 1.08 -11.88
N SER A 47 10.15 1.52 -10.65
CA SER A 47 11.39 1.39 -9.87
C SER A 47 11.54 0.00 -9.25
N ILE A 48 10.44 -0.74 -9.05
CA ILE A 48 10.43 -2.08 -8.49
C ILE A 48 11.08 -3.10 -9.45
N ARG A 49 12.28 -3.54 -9.11
CA ARG A 49 12.99 -4.61 -9.81
C ARG A 49 12.37 -5.95 -9.44
N THR A 50 11.94 -6.69 -10.44
CA THR A 50 11.13 -7.88 -10.22
C THR A 50 11.88 -9.15 -10.67
N PRO A 51 12.06 -10.16 -9.81
CA PRO A 51 12.61 -11.45 -10.22
C PRO A 51 11.75 -12.14 -11.29
N ALA A 52 12.36 -13.07 -12.04
CA ALA A 52 11.63 -13.85 -13.04
C ALA A 52 10.41 -14.56 -12.44
N GLY A 53 9.27 -14.56 -13.15
CA GLY A 53 8.02 -15.18 -12.69
C GLY A 53 7.27 -14.37 -11.62
N ARG A 54 7.64 -13.11 -11.40
CA ARG A 54 6.97 -12.18 -10.47
C ARG A 54 6.50 -10.93 -11.22
N LYS A 55 5.66 -10.12 -10.58
CA LYS A 55 5.19 -8.83 -11.10
C LYS A 55 5.35 -7.72 -10.04
N PRO A 56 5.73 -6.49 -10.42
CA PRO A 56 5.81 -5.38 -9.47
C PRO A 56 4.40 -4.97 -9.02
N CYS A 57 4.27 -4.53 -7.78
CA CYS A 57 3.00 -4.07 -7.21
C CYS A 57 3.26 -3.14 -6.03
N GLU A 58 2.85 -1.89 -6.16
CA GLU A 58 2.78 -0.94 -5.04
C GLU A 58 1.36 -0.92 -4.48
N PHE A 59 1.21 -1.16 -3.18
CA PHE A 59 -0.07 -1.08 -2.50
C PHE A 59 -0.20 0.29 -1.82
N VAL A 60 -1.22 1.05 -2.21
CA VAL A 60 -1.46 2.41 -1.73
C VAL A 60 -2.66 2.41 -0.79
N SER A 61 -2.49 2.93 0.42
CA SER A 61 -3.56 3.03 1.41
C SER A 61 -4.53 4.19 1.09
N PRO A 62 -5.76 4.17 1.64
CA PRO A 62 -6.52 5.41 1.78
C PRO A 62 -5.81 6.35 2.78
N VAL A 63 -6.40 7.53 3.03
CA VAL A 63 -5.97 8.36 4.17
C VAL A 63 -6.36 7.66 5.47
N LEU A 64 -5.38 7.46 6.34
CA LEU A 64 -5.48 6.75 7.62
C LEU A 64 -5.28 7.70 8.80
N ARG A 65 -5.75 7.31 9.99
CA ARG A 65 -5.66 8.12 11.22
C ARG A 65 -5.49 7.25 12.46
N GLY A 66 -4.65 7.71 13.38
CA GLY A 66 -4.51 7.13 14.72
C GLY A 66 -4.27 5.62 14.74
N ARG A 67 -4.69 4.98 15.85
CA ARG A 67 -4.50 3.54 16.09
C ARG A 67 -5.22 2.66 15.07
N GLU A 68 -6.45 3.00 14.69
CA GLU A 68 -7.22 2.22 13.71
C GLU A 68 -6.54 2.22 12.34
N GLY A 69 -5.96 3.37 11.95
CA GLY A 69 -5.14 3.47 10.75
C GLY A 69 -3.94 2.51 10.78
N LEU A 70 -3.24 2.42 11.91
CA LEU A 70 -2.11 1.49 12.06
C LEU A 70 -2.55 0.02 11.99
N GLN A 71 -3.67 -0.33 12.61
CA GLN A 71 -4.24 -1.69 12.53
C GLN A 71 -4.65 -2.06 11.10
N SER A 72 -5.16 -1.10 10.33
CA SER A 72 -5.45 -1.29 8.91
C SER A 72 -4.18 -1.60 8.11
N VAL A 73 -3.06 -0.93 8.42
CA VAL A 73 -1.75 -1.21 7.80
C VAL A 73 -1.27 -2.61 8.14
N GLU A 74 -1.32 -3.00 9.42
CA GLU A 74 -0.93 -4.36 9.85
C GLU A 74 -1.75 -5.43 9.12
N THR A 75 -3.08 -5.24 9.06
CA THR A 75 -3.99 -6.14 8.33
C THR A 75 -3.64 -6.23 6.84
N ALA A 76 -3.28 -5.10 6.22
CA ALA A 76 -2.88 -5.08 4.82
C ALA A 76 -1.56 -5.83 4.60
N VAL A 77 -0.55 -5.60 5.46
CA VAL A 77 0.76 -6.26 5.37
C VAL A 77 0.62 -7.78 5.48
N ASP A 78 -0.17 -8.27 6.43
CA ASP A 78 -0.41 -9.71 6.60
C ASP A 78 -1.10 -10.30 5.37
N ALA A 79 -2.16 -9.66 4.88
CA ALA A 79 -2.88 -10.12 3.68
C ALA A 79 -2.00 -10.12 2.41
N ILE A 80 -1.12 -9.12 2.26
CA ILE A 80 -0.15 -9.02 1.16
C ILE A 80 0.86 -10.16 1.24
N LYS A 81 1.41 -10.41 2.44
CA LYS A 81 2.38 -11.48 2.70
C LYS A 81 1.80 -12.87 2.45
N ASP A 82 0.57 -13.12 2.88
CA ASP A 82 -0.15 -14.38 2.73
C ASP A 82 -0.41 -14.72 1.26
N ARG A 83 -0.55 -13.70 0.40
CA ARG A 83 -0.63 -13.85 -1.07
C ARG A 83 0.72 -14.09 -1.73
N GLY A 84 1.78 -14.25 -0.95
CA GLY A 84 3.10 -14.57 -1.42
C GLY A 84 3.89 -13.37 -1.92
N ALA A 85 3.48 -12.14 -1.59
CA ALA A 85 4.26 -10.93 -1.86
C ALA A 85 5.62 -11.02 -1.16
N ARG A 86 6.63 -10.41 -1.77
CA ARG A 86 7.99 -10.34 -1.24
C ARG A 86 8.57 -8.98 -1.60
N VAL A 87 9.59 -8.56 -0.88
CA VAL A 87 10.32 -7.30 -1.10
C VAL A 87 11.78 -7.62 -1.44
N ASN A 88 12.45 -6.67 -2.06
CA ASN A 88 13.88 -6.69 -2.30
C ASN A 88 14.47 -5.27 -2.14
N GLU A 89 15.73 -5.08 -2.52
CA GLU A 89 16.45 -3.81 -2.34
C GLU A 89 15.89 -2.63 -3.13
N SER A 90 15.03 -2.88 -4.12
CA SER A 90 14.37 -1.82 -4.89
C SER A 90 13.03 -1.40 -4.29
N CYS A 91 12.46 -2.17 -3.35
CA CYS A 91 11.16 -1.88 -2.77
C CYS A 91 11.30 -0.81 -1.67
N GLY A 92 10.54 0.28 -1.82
CA GLY A 92 10.33 1.32 -0.82
C GLY A 92 9.17 1.07 0.13
N LEU A 93 9.18 1.82 1.23
CA LEU A 93 8.02 2.08 2.07
C LEU A 93 7.86 3.60 2.12
N HIS A 94 6.82 4.13 1.49
CA HIS A 94 6.56 5.57 1.50
C HIS A 94 5.53 5.88 2.58
N TYR A 95 5.77 6.99 3.28
CA TYR A 95 4.92 7.47 4.34
C TYR A 95 4.68 8.97 4.15
N ALA A 96 3.43 9.33 3.85
CA ALA A 96 3.03 10.72 3.72
C ALA A 96 2.33 11.15 5.02
N VAL A 97 2.97 12.02 5.80
CA VAL A 97 2.29 12.71 6.91
C VAL A 97 1.46 13.84 6.33
N MET A 98 0.16 13.82 6.62
CA MET A 98 -0.77 14.85 6.24
C MET A 98 -1.23 15.60 7.50
N THR A 99 -0.84 16.86 7.61
CA THR A 99 -1.52 17.77 8.54
C THR A 99 -2.77 18.28 7.84
N ILE A 100 -3.94 17.73 8.19
CA ILE A 100 -5.21 18.31 7.78
C ILE A 100 -5.54 19.42 8.80
N MET A 101 -5.16 20.66 8.51
CA MET A 101 -5.70 21.82 9.21
C MET A 101 -7.01 22.25 8.55
N TRP A 102 -8.15 21.90 9.15
CA TRP A 102 -9.37 22.68 8.98
C TRP A 102 -10.10 22.80 10.32
N SER A 103 -10.06 24.00 10.88
CA SER A 103 -11.06 24.56 11.81
C SER A 103 -11.06 26.07 11.56
N ARG A 104 -12.21 26.72 11.41
CA ARG A 104 -13.36 26.63 12.31
C ARG A 104 -14.66 26.25 11.63
#